data_AF-A0A3N5HNL5-F1
#
_entry.id   AF-A0A3N5HNL5-F1
#
_cell.length_a   1.000
_cell.length_b   1.000
_cell.length_c   1.000
_cell.angle_alpha   90.00
_cell.angle_beta   90.00
_cell.angle_gamma   90.00
#
_symmetry.space_group_name_H-M   'P 1'
#
loop_
_entity.id
_entity.type
_entity.pdbx_description
1 polymer ?
#
loop_
_entity_poly.entity_id
_entity_poly.type
_entity_poly.pdbx_seq_one_letter_code
_entity_poly.pdbx_strand_id
1 'polypeptide(L)'
;MWDERLAEVCRRHPDLVAVYESSRGRLGLLLRQTLVPLSAEQMTWLAQTRGVARDVVQDLRTAGFQRGTVVLQWLPVADVARIVARWVRRWDGDAARRSQLLAVVERRLADQRFLAARAERMTAAPAPAVDVRGGLDEAGLDALKAWYETMAPCWLAIQPALRRRLVLQTHVWLADLALADPVDGPGQAVRDLGSRGSLARALERLVPRREAAAWRRWIDHVCADLARTLGRPPQLRTQAWARWLFFIPYSVPAPRRMPRRSPRLPAATWTAKPWREKMNV
;
A
#
# COMPACT_ATOMS: atom_id res chain seq x y z
N MET A 1 26.01 29.63 -11.32
CA MET A 1 26.97 29.47 -10.22
C MET A 1 26.29 28.60 -9.17
N TRP A 2 26.82 27.41 -8.92
CA TRP A 2 26.26 26.46 -7.96
C TRP A 2 26.49 27.04 -6.58
N ASP A 3 25.50 27.01 -5.69
CA ASP A 3 25.69 27.51 -4.32
C ASP A 3 26.68 26.56 -3.62
N GLU A 4 27.97 26.94 -3.60
CA GLU A 4 29.07 26.11 -3.06
C GLU A 4 28.79 25.68 -1.62
N ARG A 5 28.06 26.51 -0.86
CA ARG A 5 27.61 26.22 0.49
C ARG A 5 26.63 25.04 0.53
N LEU A 6 25.71 24.96 -0.42
CA LEU A 6 24.78 23.83 -0.55
C LEU A 6 25.54 22.55 -0.90
N ALA A 7 26.44 22.62 -1.88
CA ALA A 7 27.26 21.48 -2.30
C ALA A 7 28.13 20.95 -1.15
N GLU A 8 28.71 21.84 -0.34
CA GLU A 8 29.51 21.46 0.82
C GLU A 8 28.70 20.69 1.87
N VAL A 9 27.51 21.18 2.22
CA VAL A 9 26.60 20.45 3.12
C VAL A 9 26.23 19.09 2.53
N CYS A 10 25.87 19.05 1.25
CA CYS A 10 25.42 17.82 0.61
C CYS A 10 26.52 16.75 0.56
N ARG A 11 27.78 17.12 0.34
CA ARG A 11 28.93 16.19 0.33
C ARG A 11 29.15 15.48 1.67
N ARG A 12 28.81 16.12 2.80
CA ARG A 12 28.94 15.53 4.15
C ARG A 12 27.89 14.44 4.44
N HIS A 13 26.87 14.30 3.59
CA HIS A 13 25.79 13.33 3.78
C HIS A 13 25.72 12.30 2.64
N PRO A 14 26.38 11.13 2.76
CA PRO A 14 26.39 10.10 1.70
C PRO A 14 25.02 9.47 1.42
N ASP A 15 24.07 9.62 2.35
CA ASP A 15 22.68 9.21 2.19
C ASP A 15 21.81 10.21 1.42
N LEU A 16 22.32 11.41 1.11
CA LEU A 16 21.63 12.39 0.29
C LEU A 16 21.93 12.14 -1.19
N VAL A 17 20.95 11.59 -1.90
CA VAL A 17 21.10 11.20 -3.31
C VAL A 17 20.96 12.40 -4.24
N ALA A 18 19.97 13.27 -4.00
CA ALA A 18 19.77 14.47 -4.79
C ALA A 18 19.01 15.56 -4.02
N VAL A 19 19.21 16.81 -4.42
CA VAL A 19 18.47 17.97 -3.91
C VAL A 19 17.81 18.72 -5.05
N TYR A 20 16.53 19.01 -4.88
CA TYR A 20 15.72 19.80 -5.81
C TYR A 20 15.32 21.11 -5.14
N GLU A 21 15.26 22.20 -5.91
CA GLU A 21 14.84 23.51 -5.42
C GLU A 21 13.63 24.03 -6.20
N SER A 22 12.59 24.45 -5.47
CA SER A 22 11.43 25.13 -6.05
C SER A 22 11.76 26.56 -6.45
N SER A 23 10.95 27.16 -7.31
CA SER A 23 11.02 28.62 -7.59
C SER A 23 10.82 29.51 -6.36
N ARG A 24 10.30 28.98 -5.25
CA ARG A 24 10.12 29.69 -3.96
C ARG A 24 11.26 29.42 -2.96
N GLY A 25 12.35 28.78 -3.39
CA GLY A 25 13.51 28.46 -2.55
C GLY A 25 13.33 27.31 -1.57
N ARG A 26 12.21 26.57 -1.63
CA ARG A 26 12.03 25.32 -0.86
C ARG A 26 12.92 24.22 -1.41
N LEU A 27 13.44 23.38 -0.51
CA LEU A 27 14.31 22.25 -0.85
C LEU A 27 13.58 20.92 -0.75
N GLY A 28 13.77 20.06 -1.75
CA GLY A 28 13.27 18.71 -1.83
C GLY A 28 14.45 17.74 -1.74
N LEU A 29 14.51 16.97 -0.65
CA LEU A 29 15.59 16.01 -0.39
C LEU A 29 15.19 14.63 -0.87
N LEU A 30 15.96 14.07 -1.79
CA LEU A 30 15.89 12.66 -2.15
C LEU A 30 16.99 11.92 -1.39
N LEU A 31 16.59 11.09 -0.43
CA LEU A 31 17.52 10.27 0.32
C LEU A 31 17.75 8.89 -0.34
N ARG A 32 18.74 8.14 0.15
CA ARG A 32 19.13 6.82 -0.35
C ARG A 32 18.10 5.73 -0.06
N GLN A 33 17.28 5.94 0.97
CA GLN A 33 16.22 5.03 1.37
C GLN A 33 15.15 4.94 0.27
N THR A 34 14.55 3.75 0.12
CA THR A 34 13.50 3.50 -0.88
C THR A 34 12.31 4.44 -0.70
N LEU A 35 11.71 4.91 -1.79
CA LEU A 35 10.49 5.74 -1.76
C LEU A 35 9.24 4.92 -1.40
N VAL A 36 9.30 3.60 -1.57
CA VAL A 36 8.18 2.69 -1.29
C VAL A 36 8.70 1.58 -0.38
N PRO A 37 8.80 1.84 0.94
CA PRO A 37 9.30 0.85 1.89
C PRO A 37 8.38 -0.36 2.00
N LEU A 38 8.98 -1.50 2.33
CA LEU A 38 8.23 -2.62 2.82
C LEU A 38 7.66 -2.28 4.22
N SER A 39 6.50 -2.81 4.59
CA SER A 39 5.77 -2.70 5.90
C SER A 39 6.60 -3.13 7.06
N ALA A 40 7.21 -4.29 6.84
CA ALA A 40 8.13 -4.91 7.77
C ALA A 40 9.30 -3.97 8.05
N GLU A 41 9.68 -3.15 7.06
CA GLU A 41 10.74 -2.16 7.17
C GLU A 41 10.20 -0.79 7.53
N GLN A 42 8.89 -0.54 7.55
CA GLN A 42 8.37 0.84 7.59
C GLN A 42 8.77 1.57 8.86
N MET A 43 8.81 0.91 10.01
CA MET A 43 9.29 1.52 11.25
C MET A 43 10.80 1.78 11.23
N THR A 44 11.60 0.83 10.73
CA THR A 44 13.06 0.96 10.60
C THR A 44 13.42 2.02 9.57
N TRP A 45 12.78 1.98 8.42
CA TRP A 45 12.87 2.96 7.34
C TRP A 45 12.43 4.33 7.83
N LEU A 46 11.33 4.46 8.58
CA LEU A 46 10.90 5.75 9.14
C LEU A 46 11.96 6.28 10.10
N ALA A 47 12.47 5.44 11.00
CA ALA A 47 13.50 5.83 11.96
C ALA A 47 14.80 6.25 11.27
N GLN A 48 15.30 5.46 10.31
CA GLN A 48 16.51 5.73 9.54
C GLN A 48 16.35 6.98 8.66
N THR A 49 15.28 7.05 7.88
CA THR A 49 14.98 8.21 7.02
C THR A 49 14.81 9.47 7.85
N ARG A 50 14.18 9.39 9.04
CA ARG A 50 14.03 10.53 9.95
C ARG A 50 15.33 10.95 10.61
N GLY A 51 16.21 10.01 10.97
CA GLY A 51 17.55 10.29 11.49
C GLY A 51 18.35 11.09 10.46
N VAL A 52 18.53 10.50 9.28
CA VAL A 52 19.25 11.13 8.16
C VAL A 52 18.64 12.48 7.78
N ALA A 53 17.31 12.55 7.61
CA ALA A 53 16.65 13.80 7.27
C ALA A 53 16.84 14.88 8.34
N ARG A 54 16.82 14.52 9.63
CA ARG A 54 17.03 15.48 10.71
C ARG A 54 18.44 16.06 10.64
N ASP A 55 19.45 15.21 10.46
CA ASP A 55 20.85 15.63 10.42
C ASP A 55 21.10 16.54 9.21
N VAL A 56 20.63 16.14 8.02
CA VAL A 56 20.74 16.95 6.79
C VAL A 56 20.02 18.28 6.94
N VAL A 57 18.78 18.29 7.46
CA VAL A 57 18.00 19.52 7.64
C VAL A 57 18.65 20.45 8.65
N GLN A 58 19.24 19.90 9.72
CA GLN A 58 19.93 20.69 10.73
C GLN A 58 21.16 21.39 10.12
N ASP A 59 21.95 20.65 9.35
CA ASP A 59 23.13 21.21 8.70
C ASP A 59 22.79 22.23 7.61
N LEU A 60 21.71 22.00 6.86
CA LEU A 60 21.18 22.99 5.91
C LEU A 60 20.74 24.28 6.62
N ARG A 61 20.09 24.18 7.79
CA ARG A 61 19.68 25.35 8.57
C ARG A 61 20.88 26.13 9.12
N THR A 62 21.89 25.43 9.64
CA THR A 62 23.16 26.04 10.08
C THR A 62 23.86 26.72 8.89
N ALA A 63 23.72 26.14 7.70
CA ALA A 63 24.15 26.71 6.44
C ALA A 63 23.17 27.78 5.86
N GLY A 64 22.24 28.31 6.65
CA GLY A 64 21.38 29.44 6.24
C GLY A 64 20.20 29.08 5.32
N PHE A 65 20.01 27.82 4.96
CA PHE A 65 18.84 27.36 4.19
C PHE A 65 17.64 27.18 5.11
N GLN A 66 16.98 28.29 5.44
CA GLN A 66 15.83 28.30 6.36
C GLN A 66 14.48 28.14 5.67
N ARG A 67 14.45 28.18 4.33
CA ARG A 67 13.24 27.92 3.54
C ARG A 67 12.79 26.47 3.76
N GLY A 68 11.48 26.25 3.81
CA GLY A 68 10.90 24.95 4.18
C GLY A 68 11.43 23.78 3.34
N THR A 69 11.81 22.69 4.02
CA THR A 69 12.37 21.48 3.41
C THR A 69 11.34 20.35 3.39
N VAL A 70 11.31 19.58 2.31
CA VAL A 70 10.47 18.37 2.17
C VAL A 70 11.34 17.17 1.87
N VAL A 71 11.02 16.03 2.46
CA VAL A 71 11.71 14.76 2.20
C VAL A 71 10.84 13.94 1.26
N LEU A 72 11.36 13.63 0.06
CA LEU A 72 10.59 13.01 -1.02
C LEU A 72 10.06 11.63 -0.60
N GLN A 73 10.79 10.90 0.24
CA GLN A 73 10.39 9.62 0.84
C GLN A 73 9.05 9.65 1.57
N TRP A 74 8.60 10.81 2.08
CA TRP A 74 7.36 10.92 2.85
C TRP A 74 6.17 11.40 2.04
N LEU A 75 6.38 11.71 0.76
CA LEU A 75 5.34 12.26 -0.10
C LEU A 75 4.64 11.14 -0.90
N PRO A 76 3.37 11.33 -1.27
CA PRO A 76 2.73 10.50 -2.29
C PRO A 76 3.56 10.46 -3.57
N VAL A 77 3.59 9.30 -4.24
CA VAL A 77 4.39 9.06 -5.45
C VAL A 77 4.12 10.12 -6.56
N ALA A 78 2.87 10.56 -6.70
CA ALA A 78 2.48 11.60 -7.65
C ALA A 78 3.11 12.97 -7.34
N ASP A 79 3.25 13.31 -6.05
CA ASP A 79 3.87 14.55 -5.62
C ASP A 79 5.40 14.50 -5.81
N VAL A 80 6.01 13.33 -5.56
CA VAL A 80 7.43 13.11 -5.85
C VAL A 80 7.73 13.33 -7.33
N ALA A 81 6.96 12.73 -8.23
CA ALA A 81 7.13 12.92 -9.66
C ALA A 81 6.92 14.39 -10.07
N ARG A 82 5.94 15.09 -9.47
CA ARG A 82 5.70 16.50 -9.75
C ARG A 82 6.89 17.38 -9.33
N ILE A 83 7.50 17.10 -8.17
CA ILE A 83 8.68 17.81 -7.69
C ILE A 83 9.86 17.56 -8.64
N VAL A 84 10.18 16.30 -8.91
CA VAL A 84 11.33 15.92 -9.73
C VAL A 84 11.21 16.47 -11.16
N ALA A 85 9.99 16.58 -11.70
CA ALA A 85 9.76 17.13 -13.04
C ALA A 85 9.80 18.66 -13.11
N ARG A 86 9.54 19.38 -12.01
CA ARG A 86 9.35 20.85 -12.03
C ARG A 86 10.39 21.64 -11.26
N TRP A 87 11.02 21.04 -10.25
CA TRP A 87 11.99 21.72 -9.41
C TRP A 87 13.37 21.57 -10.01
N VAL A 88 14.20 22.60 -9.87
CA VAL A 88 15.55 22.60 -10.42
C VAL A 88 16.41 21.67 -9.56
N ARG A 89 17.03 20.66 -10.17
CA ARG A 89 17.99 19.81 -9.46
C ARG A 89 19.27 20.60 -9.18
N ARG A 90 19.56 20.84 -7.91
CA ARG A 90 20.75 21.59 -7.45
C ARG A 90 21.90 20.70 -7.06
N TRP A 91 21.63 19.45 -6.72
CA TRP A 91 22.64 18.46 -6.32
C TRP A 91 22.26 17.07 -6.85
N ASP A 92 23.25 16.32 -7.32
CA ASP A 92 23.13 14.91 -7.76
C ASP A 92 24.36 14.14 -7.25
N GLY A 93 24.26 13.61 -6.03
CA GLY A 93 25.37 12.90 -5.37
C GLY A 93 25.46 11.43 -5.77
N ASP A 94 24.37 10.84 -6.29
CA ASP A 94 24.32 9.45 -6.75
C ASP A 94 23.29 9.28 -7.88
N ALA A 95 23.72 9.58 -9.10
CA ALA A 95 22.86 9.56 -10.28
C ALA A 95 22.27 8.16 -10.56
N ALA A 96 23.03 7.10 -10.27
CA ALA A 96 22.59 5.72 -10.46
C ALA A 96 21.46 5.37 -9.48
N ARG A 97 21.66 5.65 -8.19
CA ARG A 97 20.63 5.43 -7.17
C ARG A 97 19.41 6.30 -7.38
N ARG A 98 19.60 7.56 -7.78
CA ARG A 98 18.50 8.47 -8.17
C ARG A 98 17.65 7.83 -9.25
N SER A 99 18.27 7.38 -10.35
CA SER A 99 17.57 6.78 -11.48
C SER A 99 16.80 5.52 -11.06
N GLN A 100 17.39 4.67 -10.20
CA GLN A 100 16.70 3.50 -9.64
C GLN A 100 15.44 3.89 -8.83
N LEU A 101 15.54 4.90 -7.96
CA LEU A 101 14.42 5.36 -7.14
C LEU A 101 13.30 5.97 -8.00
N LEU A 102 13.65 6.72 -9.04
CA LEU A 102 12.68 7.34 -9.95
C LEU A 102 12.00 6.32 -10.86
N ALA A 103 12.69 5.27 -11.30
CA ALA A 103 12.08 4.17 -12.05
C ALA A 103 10.95 3.48 -11.25
N VAL A 104 11.12 3.35 -9.92
CA VAL A 104 10.06 2.83 -9.04
C VAL A 104 8.85 3.77 -8.99
N VAL A 105 9.08 5.08 -8.94
CA VAL A 105 8.03 6.11 -8.96
C VAL A 105 7.25 6.07 -10.27
N GLU A 106 7.96 6.02 -11.40
CA GLU A 106 7.37 5.95 -12.74
C GLU A 106 6.49 4.70 -12.90
N ARG A 107 7.00 3.53 -12.51
CA ARG A 107 6.25 2.28 -12.55
C ARG A 107 4.97 2.36 -11.71
N ARG A 108 5.06 2.90 -10.49
CA ARG A 108 3.89 3.08 -9.61
C ARG A 108 2.86 4.05 -10.18
N LEU A 109 3.30 5.11 -10.85
CA LEU A 109 2.39 6.05 -11.51
C LEU A 109 1.73 5.44 -12.74
N ALA A 110 2.46 4.63 -13.51
CA ALA A 110 1.88 3.87 -14.61
C ALA A 110 0.79 2.93 -14.10
N ASP A 111 1.05 2.20 -13.01
CA ASP A 111 0.04 1.34 -12.36
C ASP A 111 -1.19 2.15 -11.91
N GLN A 112 -0.98 3.30 -11.25
CA GLN A 112 -2.08 4.16 -10.79
C GLN A 112 -2.91 4.72 -11.95
N ARG A 113 -2.27 5.19 -13.02
CA ARG A 113 -2.94 5.69 -14.23
C ARG A 113 -3.71 4.57 -14.93
N PHE A 114 -3.14 3.39 -15.01
CA PHE A 114 -3.81 2.22 -15.58
C PHE A 114 -5.06 1.87 -14.78
N LEU A 115 -4.98 1.83 -13.44
CA LEU A 115 -6.12 1.58 -12.57
C LEU A 115 -7.18 2.67 -12.68
N ALA A 116 -6.78 3.95 -12.70
CA ALA A 116 -7.69 5.08 -12.84
C ALA A 116 -8.40 5.10 -14.20
N ALA A 117 -7.65 4.96 -15.30
CA ALA A 117 -8.22 4.91 -16.65
C ALA A 117 -9.16 3.70 -16.83
N ARG A 118 -8.90 2.59 -16.14
CA ARG A 118 -9.80 1.44 -16.16
C ARG A 118 -11.06 1.68 -15.32
N ALA A 119 -10.94 2.33 -14.15
CA ALA A 119 -12.09 2.76 -13.37
C ALA A 119 -12.96 3.76 -14.15
N GLU A 120 -12.34 4.71 -14.85
CA GLU A 120 -13.02 5.68 -15.72
C GLU A 120 -13.68 5.03 -16.92
N ARG A 121 -13.05 4.04 -17.59
CA ARG A 121 -13.73 3.27 -18.65
C ARG A 121 -14.90 2.44 -18.13
N MET A 122 -14.83 1.97 -16.88
CA MET A 122 -15.95 1.29 -16.23
C MET A 122 -17.10 2.25 -15.90
N THR A 123 -16.84 3.54 -15.71
CA THR A 123 -17.87 4.56 -15.49
C THR A 123 -18.32 5.28 -16.77
N ALA A 124 -17.49 5.32 -17.82
CA ALA A 124 -17.71 6.09 -19.05
C ALA A 124 -18.03 5.25 -20.30
N ALA A 125 -17.96 3.91 -20.23
CA ALA A 125 -18.59 3.09 -21.26
C ALA A 125 -20.07 3.51 -21.33
N PRO A 126 -20.64 3.84 -22.51
CA PRO A 126 -22.08 3.90 -22.63
C PRO A 126 -22.53 2.53 -22.16
N ALA A 127 -23.39 2.50 -21.14
CA ALA A 127 -24.06 1.27 -20.80
C ALA A 127 -24.60 0.74 -22.13
N PRO A 128 -24.18 -0.47 -22.59
CA PRO A 128 -25.05 -1.15 -23.52
C PRO A 128 -26.42 -1.13 -22.84
N ALA A 129 -27.51 -0.98 -23.60
CA ALA A 129 -28.87 -1.08 -23.06
C ALA A 129 -29.05 -2.49 -22.46
N VAL A 130 -28.44 -2.68 -21.30
CA VAL A 130 -28.44 -3.83 -20.43
C VAL A 130 -29.24 -3.28 -19.29
N ASP A 131 -30.43 -3.84 -19.18
CA ASP A 131 -31.35 -3.56 -18.11
C ASP A 131 -30.57 -3.51 -16.79
N VAL A 132 -30.42 -2.30 -16.23
CA VAL A 132 -29.72 -2.05 -14.95
C VAL A 132 -30.48 -2.70 -13.77
N ARG A 133 -31.58 -3.38 -14.08
CA ARG A 133 -32.38 -4.26 -13.22
C ARG A 133 -32.06 -5.75 -13.36
N GLY A 134 -31.05 -6.13 -14.14
CA GLY A 134 -30.62 -7.53 -14.24
C GLY A 134 -30.25 -8.09 -12.87
N GLY A 135 -31.08 -8.99 -12.35
CA GLY A 135 -30.80 -9.71 -11.12
C GLY A 135 -29.59 -10.64 -11.29
N LEU A 136 -29.34 -11.48 -10.29
CA LEU A 136 -28.46 -12.64 -10.46
C LEU A 136 -29.25 -13.80 -11.07
N ASP A 137 -29.99 -13.52 -12.14
CA ASP A 137 -30.59 -14.55 -12.97
C ASP A 137 -29.50 -15.22 -13.85
N GLU A 138 -29.91 -16.21 -14.64
CA GLU A 138 -28.98 -17.01 -15.45
C GLU A 138 -28.14 -16.15 -16.40
N ALA A 139 -28.75 -15.17 -17.08
CA ALA A 139 -28.06 -14.23 -17.94
C ALA A 139 -27.10 -13.30 -17.17
N GLY A 140 -27.50 -12.85 -15.98
CA GLY A 140 -26.65 -12.06 -15.08
C GLY A 140 -25.42 -12.81 -14.60
N LEU A 141 -25.54 -14.11 -14.32
CA LEU A 141 -24.46 -15.01 -13.93
C LEU A 141 -23.49 -15.27 -15.09
N ASP A 142 -23.99 -15.51 -16.30
CA ASP A 142 -23.14 -15.68 -17.49
C ASP A 142 -22.31 -14.42 -17.78
N ALA A 143 -22.93 -13.24 -17.69
CA ALA A 143 -22.23 -11.98 -17.86
C ALA A 143 -21.23 -11.70 -16.72
N LEU A 144 -21.46 -12.22 -15.51
CA LEU A 144 -20.50 -12.18 -14.41
C LEU A 144 -19.30 -13.10 -14.67
N LYS A 145 -19.54 -14.30 -15.20
CA LYS A 145 -18.49 -15.26 -15.57
C LYS A 145 -17.58 -14.71 -16.68
N ALA A 146 -18.16 -14.18 -17.76
CA ALA A 146 -17.40 -13.56 -18.85
C ALA A 146 -16.54 -12.37 -18.34
N TRP A 147 -17.09 -11.57 -17.42
CA TRP A 147 -16.34 -10.50 -16.76
C TRP A 147 -15.18 -11.05 -15.92
N TYR A 148 -15.41 -12.10 -15.13
CA TYR A 148 -14.39 -12.70 -14.28
C TYR A 148 -13.22 -13.24 -15.11
N GLU A 149 -13.52 -13.94 -16.20
CA GLU A 149 -12.54 -14.45 -17.17
C GLU A 149 -11.72 -13.32 -17.81
N THR A 150 -12.37 -12.23 -18.21
CA THR A 150 -11.69 -11.03 -18.73
C THR A 150 -10.69 -10.44 -17.73
N MET A 151 -10.98 -10.57 -16.44
CA MET A 151 -10.12 -10.07 -15.38
C MET A 151 -9.02 -11.07 -14.98
N ALA A 152 -9.00 -12.30 -15.52
CA ALA A 152 -8.01 -13.34 -15.23
C ALA A 152 -6.56 -12.83 -15.12
N PRO A 153 -6.05 -12.01 -16.07
CA PRO A 153 -4.68 -11.49 -15.98
C PRO A 153 -4.41 -10.65 -14.72
N CYS A 154 -5.41 -9.90 -14.23
CA CYS A 154 -5.28 -9.06 -13.03
C CYS A 154 -5.13 -9.90 -11.77
N TRP A 155 -5.92 -10.97 -11.62
CA TRP A 155 -5.85 -11.83 -10.44
C TRP A 155 -4.59 -12.73 -10.49
N LEU A 156 -4.16 -13.16 -11.67
CA LEU A 156 -2.96 -14.00 -11.84
C LEU A 156 -1.65 -13.22 -11.63
N ALA A 157 -1.64 -11.91 -11.91
CA ALA A 157 -0.48 -11.05 -11.71
C ALA A 157 -0.21 -10.68 -10.24
N ILE A 158 -1.08 -11.02 -9.29
CA ILE A 158 -0.91 -10.64 -7.88
C ILE A 158 0.40 -11.20 -7.31
N GLN A 159 1.13 -10.32 -6.63
CA GLN A 159 2.24 -10.67 -5.77
C GLN A 159 1.99 -10.19 -4.31
N PRO A 160 2.56 -10.89 -3.31
CA PRO A 160 3.32 -12.14 -3.41
C PRO A 160 2.43 -13.37 -3.74
N ALA A 161 3.03 -14.47 -4.20
CA ALA A 161 2.29 -15.69 -4.58
C ALA A 161 1.35 -16.25 -3.50
N LEU A 162 1.69 -16.08 -2.21
CA LEU A 162 0.79 -16.45 -1.11
C LEU A 162 -0.49 -15.59 -1.11
N ARG A 163 -0.36 -14.27 -1.32
CA ARG A 163 -1.52 -13.36 -1.44
C ARG A 163 -2.41 -13.79 -2.61
N ARG A 164 -1.80 -14.09 -3.75
CA ARG A 164 -2.53 -14.57 -4.94
C ARG A 164 -3.35 -15.83 -4.63
N ARG A 165 -2.74 -16.82 -3.98
CA ARG A 165 -3.45 -18.07 -3.62
C ARG A 165 -4.61 -17.81 -2.67
N LEU A 166 -4.43 -16.93 -1.67
CA LEU A 166 -5.51 -16.57 -0.74
C LEU A 166 -6.66 -15.88 -1.46
N VAL A 167 -6.36 -14.93 -2.33
CA VAL A 167 -7.36 -14.23 -3.16
C VAL A 167 -8.13 -15.20 -4.06
N LEU A 168 -7.43 -16.07 -4.78
CA LEU A 168 -8.06 -17.06 -5.65
C LEU A 168 -8.90 -18.06 -4.84
N GLN A 169 -8.43 -18.48 -3.66
CA GLN A 169 -9.21 -19.33 -2.77
C GLN A 169 -10.50 -18.66 -2.28
N THR A 170 -10.47 -17.34 -2.02
CA THR A 170 -11.68 -16.57 -1.72
C THR A 170 -12.64 -16.53 -2.91
N HIS A 171 -12.13 -16.41 -4.15
CA HIS A 171 -13.00 -16.44 -5.34
C HIS A 171 -13.66 -17.79 -5.55
N VAL A 172 -12.92 -18.89 -5.33
CA VAL A 172 -13.47 -20.25 -5.41
C VAL A 172 -14.59 -20.41 -4.40
N TRP A 173 -14.37 -20.02 -3.15
CA TRP A 173 -15.41 -20.07 -2.12
C TRP A 173 -16.63 -19.21 -2.47
N LEU A 174 -16.43 -18.01 -3.05
CA LEU A 174 -17.52 -17.16 -3.51
C LEU A 174 -18.34 -17.83 -4.62
N ALA A 175 -17.66 -18.41 -5.61
CA ALA A 175 -18.32 -19.13 -6.70
C ALA A 175 -19.11 -20.33 -6.18
N ASP A 176 -18.49 -21.15 -5.33
CA ASP A 176 -19.05 -22.42 -4.88
C ASP A 176 -20.15 -22.27 -3.83
N LEU A 177 -20.05 -21.28 -2.93
CA LEU A 177 -20.96 -21.17 -1.78
C LEU A 177 -21.89 -19.96 -1.84
N ALA A 178 -21.41 -18.81 -2.33
CA ALA A 178 -22.19 -17.58 -2.32
C ALA A 178 -22.96 -17.34 -3.62
N LEU A 179 -22.45 -17.82 -4.76
CA LEU A 179 -22.99 -17.54 -6.09
C LEU A 179 -23.51 -18.77 -6.84
N ALA A 180 -23.23 -19.99 -6.36
CA ALA A 180 -23.78 -21.23 -6.93
C ALA A 180 -25.30 -21.27 -6.86
N ASP A 181 -25.87 -20.69 -5.79
CA ASP A 181 -27.30 -20.41 -5.65
C ASP A 181 -27.45 -18.92 -5.28
N PRO A 182 -27.89 -18.05 -6.19
CA PRO A 182 -27.99 -16.61 -5.92
C PRO A 182 -29.06 -16.22 -4.89
N VAL A 183 -30.04 -17.09 -4.65
CA VAL A 183 -31.16 -16.83 -3.74
C VAL A 183 -30.72 -17.14 -2.31
N ASP A 184 -30.27 -18.38 -2.08
CA ASP A 184 -29.98 -18.89 -0.74
C ASP A 184 -28.48 -18.89 -0.39
N GLY A 185 -27.62 -18.98 -1.40
CA GLY A 185 -26.16 -19.03 -1.26
C GLY A 185 -25.57 -17.88 -0.46
N PRO A 186 -25.94 -16.59 -0.67
CA PRO A 186 -25.42 -15.50 0.13
C PRO A 186 -25.78 -15.61 1.62
N GLY A 187 -26.98 -16.11 1.94
CA GLY A 187 -27.41 -16.35 3.32
C GLY A 187 -26.62 -17.49 3.97
N GLN A 188 -26.39 -18.57 3.22
CA GLN A 188 -25.55 -19.68 3.66
C GLN A 188 -24.08 -19.25 3.85
N ALA A 189 -23.57 -18.43 2.96
CA ALA A 189 -22.22 -17.87 3.01
C ALA A 189 -22.03 -16.97 4.25
N VAL A 190 -23.01 -16.15 4.62
CA VAL A 190 -22.96 -15.36 5.88
C VAL A 190 -22.90 -16.25 7.11
N ARG A 191 -23.69 -17.34 7.15
CA ARG A 191 -23.64 -18.32 8.25
C ARG A 191 -22.27 -19.02 8.33
N ASP A 192 -21.68 -19.32 7.18
CA ASP A 192 -20.36 -19.94 7.12
C ASP A 192 -19.24 -18.99 7.53
N LEU A 193 -19.33 -17.66 7.34
CA LEU A 193 -18.24 -16.72 7.61
C LEU A 193 -17.86 -16.48 9.09
N GLY A 194 -18.46 -17.21 10.04
CA GLY A 194 -18.11 -17.13 11.46
C GLY A 194 -16.63 -17.44 11.77
N SER A 195 -16.23 -17.31 13.04
CA SER A 195 -14.82 -17.47 13.51
C SER A 195 -14.18 -18.84 13.24
N ARG A 196 -14.96 -19.82 12.75
CA ARG A 196 -14.52 -21.16 12.30
C ARG A 196 -15.07 -21.53 10.93
N GLY A 197 -15.34 -20.55 10.08
CA GLY A 197 -15.92 -20.76 8.75
C GLY A 197 -15.11 -21.62 7.82
N SER A 198 -15.76 -22.22 6.81
CA SER A 198 -15.06 -22.98 5.78
C SER A 198 -14.06 -22.10 5.02
N LEU A 199 -14.39 -20.84 4.72
CA LEU A 199 -13.47 -19.88 4.10
C LEU A 199 -12.25 -19.62 4.99
N ALA A 200 -12.47 -19.21 6.24
CA ALA A 200 -11.39 -18.89 7.18
C ALA A 200 -10.45 -20.10 7.34
N ARG A 201 -11.00 -21.32 7.52
CA ARG A 201 -10.21 -22.56 7.60
C ARG A 201 -9.45 -22.86 6.32
N ALA A 202 -10.06 -22.67 5.15
CA ALA A 202 -9.40 -22.88 3.87
C ALA A 202 -8.22 -21.92 3.68
N LEU A 203 -8.40 -20.65 4.01
CA LEU A 203 -7.35 -19.64 3.96
C LEU A 203 -6.24 -19.92 4.97
N GLU A 204 -6.58 -20.30 6.21
CA GLU A 204 -5.61 -20.67 7.23
C GLU A 204 -4.73 -21.86 6.83
N ARG A 205 -5.30 -22.88 6.15
CA ARG A 205 -4.54 -24.03 5.64
C ARG A 205 -3.49 -23.64 4.59
N LEU A 206 -3.72 -22.57 3.83
CA LEU A 206 -2.78 -22.08 2.82
C LEU A 206 -1.62 -21.27 3.43
N VAL A 207 -1.80 -20.76 4.65
CA VAL A 207 -0.80 -19.93 5.33
C VAL A 207 0.21 -20.80 6.08
N PRO A 208 1.52 -20.66 5.81
CA PRO A 208 2.54 -21.33 6.62
C PRO A 208 2.41 -20.96 8.11
N ARG A 209 2.50 -21.94 9.01
CA ARG A 209 2.34 -21.73 10.48
C ARG A 209 3.13 -20.53 11.03
N ARG A 210 4.35 -20.30 10.51
CA ARG A 210 5.22 -19.18 10.91
C ARG A 210 4.66 -17.79 10.58
N GLU A 211 3.70 -17.69 9.67
CA GLU A 211 3.08 -16.43 9.21
C GLU A 211 1.62 -16.31 9.64
N ALA A 212 1.08 -17.32 10.35
CA ALA A 212 -0.33 -17.43 10.70
C ALA A 212 -0.86 -16.16 11.39
N ALA A 213 -0.13 -15.64 12.38
CA ALA A 213 -0.55 -14.44 13.11
C ALA A 213 -0.59 -13.18 12.23
N ALA A 214 0.31 -13.06 11.25
CA ALA A 214 0.31 -11.92 10.33
C ALA A 214 -0.89 -12.00 9.38
N TRP A 215 -1.10 -13.15 8.76
CA TRP A 215 -2.19 -13.37 7.80
C TRP A 215 -3.58 -13.44 8.44
N ARG A 216 -3.67 -13.80 9.73
CA ARG A 216 -4.93 -13.87 10.47
C ARG A 216 -5.71 -12.56 10.38
N ARG A 217 -5.05 -11.41 10.55
CA ARG A 217 -5.71 -10.10 10.45
C ARG A 217 -6.29 -9.83 9.06
N TRP A 218 -5.59 -10.22 7.99
CA TRP A 218 -6.11 -10.08 6.62
C TRP A 218 -7.30 -10.99 6.39
N ILE A 219 -7.22 -12.24 6.85
CA ILE A 219 -8.32 -13.20 6.76
C ILE A 219 -9.56 -12.65 7.50
N ASP A 220 -9.37 -12.15 8.73
CA ASP A 220 -10.46 -11.60 9.54
C ASP A 220 -11.10 -10.38 8.84
N HIS A 221 -10.31 -9.49 8.21
CA HIS A 221 -10.85 -8.34 7.47
C HIS A 221 -11.63 -8.74 6.22
N VAL A 222 -11.08 -9.68 5.42
CA VAL A 222 -11.77 -10.20 4.24
C VAL A 222 -13.09 -10.86 4.64
N CYS A 223 -13.08 -11.71 5.67
CA CYS A 223 -14.30 -12.34 6.16
C CYS A 223 -15.32 -11.32 6.69
N ALA A 224 -14.88 -10.29 7.41
CA ALA A 224 -15.77 -9.24 7.92
C ALA A 224 -16.38 -8.38 6.80
N ASP A 225 -15.59 -7.99 5.79
CA ASP A 225 -16.07 -7.24 4.63
C ASP A 225 -17.04 -8.07 3.77
N LEU A 226 -16.74 -9.36 3.60
CA LEU A 226 -17.63 -10.30 2.93
C LEU A 226 -18.93 -10.45 3.70
N ALA A 227 -18.89 -10.65 5.03
CA ALA A 227 -20.10 -10.79 5.84
C ALA A 227 -20.99 -9.55 5.75
N ARG A 228 -20.41 -8.35 5.83
CA ARG A 228 -21.14 -7.09 5.64
C ARG A 228 -21.76 -6.98 4.26
N THR A 229 -21.02 -7.37 3.22
CA THR A 229 -21.47 -7.21 1.83
C THR A 229 -22.52 -8.24 1.45
N LEU A 230 -22.36 -9.50 1.88
CA LEU A 230 -23.31 -10.59 1.66
C LEU A 230 -24.60 -10.41 2.48
N GLY A 231 -24.50 -9.80 3.66
CA GLY A 231 -25.65 -9.46 4.51
C GLY A 231 -26.58 -8.38 3.94
N ARG A 232 -26.29 -7.81 2.77
CA ARG A 232 -27.21 -6.87 2.10
C ARG A 232 -28.54 -7.52 1.75
N PRO A 233 -29.66 -6.78 1.81
CA PRO A 233 -30.97 -7.25 1.37
C PRO A 233 -30.93 -7.83 -0.05
N PRO A 234 -31.65 -8.92 -0.35
CA PRO A 234 -31.66 -9.55 -1.68
C PRO A 234 -31.92 -8.58 -2.83
N GLN A 235 -32.76 -7.57 -2.62
CA GLN A 235 -33.13 -6.57 -3.61
C GLN A 235 -31.95 -5.68 -4.05
N LEU A 236 -30.86 -5.65 -3.27
CA LEU A 236 -29.65 -4.88 -3.58
C LEU A 236 -28.52 -5.75 -4.14
N ARG A 237 -28.76 -7.06 -4.35
CA ARG A 237 -27.77 -8.02 -4.86
C ARG A 237 -27.82 -8.09 -6.38
N THR A 238 -27.26 -7.07 -7.00
CA THR A 238 -27.12 -6.98 -8.46
C THR A 238 -25.81 -7.61 -8.94
N GLN A 239 -25.61 -7.65 -10.26
CA GLN A 239 -24.31 -8.01 -10.84
C GLN A 239 -23.16 -7.12 -10.32
N ALA A 240 -23.41 -5.82 -10.10
CA ALA A 240 -22.40 -4.91 -9.55
C ALA A 240 -22.00 -5.29 -8.12
N TRP A 241 -22.97 -5.73 -7.33
CA TRP A 241 -22.71 -6.30 -6.00
C TRP A 241 -21.86 -7.58 -6.11
N ALA A 242 -22.18 -8.49 -7.03
CA ALA A 242 -21.42 -9.72 -7.19
C ALA A 242 -19.97 -9.45 -7.62
N ARG A 243 -19.75 -8.51 -8.53
CA ARG A 243 -18.40 -8.03 -8.90
C ARG A 243 -17.65 -7.45 -7.71
N TRP A 244 -18.33 -6.69 -6.85
CA TRP A 244 -17.73 -6.12 -5.65
C TRP A 244 -17.21 -7.19 -4.67
N LEU A 245 -17.90 -8.34 -4.56
CA LEU A 245 -17.43 -9.46 -3.73
C LEU A 245 -16.03 -9.94 -4.14
N PHE A 246 -15.77 -10.05 -5.45
CA PHE A 246 -14.45 -10.45 -5.97
C PHE A 246 -13.36 -9.39 -5.73
N PHE A 247 -13.71 -8.13 -5.50
CA PHE A 247 -12.73 -7.07 -5.21
C PHE A 247 -12.34 -6.96 -3.73
N ILE A 248 -13.17 -7.41 -2.80
CA ILE A 248 -12.90 -7.35 -1.35
C ILE A 248 -11.50 -7.91 -0.97
N PRO A 249 -11.06 -9.10 -1.41
CA PRO A 249 -9.74 -9.63 -1.05
C PRO A 249 -8.56 -8.80 -1.60
N TYR A 250 -8.80 -7.88 -2.55
CA TYR A 250 -7.78 -6.98 -3.12
C TYR A 250 -7.58 -5.73 -2.27
N SER A 251 -8.68 -5.18 -1.78
CA SER A 251 -8.72 -3.93 -1.04
C SER A 251 -7.99 -4.04 0.30
N VAL A 252 -7.88 -5.26 0.83
CA VAL A 252 -7.15 -5.52 2.08
C VAL A 252 -5.64 -5.71 1.79
N PRO A 253 -4.75 -4.88 2.37
CA PRO A 253 -3.31 -4.99 2.17
C PRO A 253 -2.75 -6.31 2.72
N ALA A 254 -1.87 -6.96 1.97
CA ALA A 254 -1.21 -8.18 2.44
C ALA A 254 -0.39 -7.95 3.72
N PRO A 255 -0.54 -8.81 4.74
CA PRO A 255 0.29 -8.77 5.93
C PRO A 255 1.72 -9.10 5.58
N ARG A 256 2.64 -8.40 6.24
CA ARG A 256 4.07 -8.54 5.97
C ARG A 256 4.67 -9.48 7.00
N ARG A 257 5.57 -10.36 6.56
CA ARG A 257 6.32 -11.25 7.46
C ARG A 257 6.97 -10.40 8.56
N MET A 258 6.58 -10.64 9.80
CA MET A 258 7.35 -10.15 10.94
C MET A 258 8.67 -10.92 11.02
N PRO A 259 9.79 -10.28 11.34
CA PRO A 259 10.98 -11.00 11.81
C PRO A 259 10.60 -11.81 13.06
N ARG A 260 11.06 -13.07 13.14
CA ARG A 260 11.03 -13.85 14.38
C ARG A 260 11.72 -13.00 15.45
N ARG A 261 11.08 -12.85 16.61
CA ARG A 261 11.70 -12.26 17.82
C ARG A 261 13.08 -12.89 18.02
N SER A 262 14.14 -12.10 17.85
CA SER A 262 15.45 -12.42 18.42
C SER A 262 15.36 -12.34 19.96
N PRO A 263 16.20 -13.09 20.68
CA PRO A 263 16.07 -13.27 22.12
C PRO A 263 16.12 -11.94 22.87
N ARG A 264 15.34 -11.83 23.95
CA ARG A 264 15.44 -10.74 24.92
C ARG A 264 16.89 -10.68 25.44
N LEU A 265 17.61 -9.60 25.14
CA LEU A 265 18.76 -9.19 25.94
C LEU A 265 18.24 -8.50 27.21
N PRO A 266 18.90 -8.70 28.37
CA PRO A 266 18.40 -8.26 29.66
C PRO A 266 18.34 -6.73 29.77
N ALA A 267 17.42 -6.26 30.62
CA ALA A 267 17.23 -4.85 30.94
C ALA A 267 18.52 -4.25 31.51
N ALA A 268 19.20 -3.43 30.71
CA ALA A 268 20.16 -2.48 31.24
C ALA A 268 19.35 -1.31 31.84
N THR A 269 19.16 -1.37 33.15
CA THR A 269 18.74 -0.22 33.96
C THR A 269 19.78 0.88 33.82
N TRP A 270 19.46 1.92 33.05
CA TRP A 270 20.16 3.19 33.10
C TRP A 270 19.18 4.27 33.53
N THR A 271 19.19 4.52 34.84
CA THR A 271 18.64 5.74 35.44
C THR A 271 19.56 6.90 35.13
N ALA A 272 19.10 7.84 34.29
CA ALA A 272 19.70 9.16 34.21
C ALA A 272 18.70 10.18 34.78
N LYS A 273 19.02 10.68 35.98
CA LYS A 273 18.29 11.77 36.65
C LYS A 273 18.31 13.05 35.78
N PRO A 274 17.28 13.89 35.87
CA PRO A 274 17.20 15.14 35.13
C PRO A 274 18.15 16.19 35.71
N TRP A 275 18.98 16.76 34.84
CA TRP A 275 19.79 17.95 35.11
C TRP A 275 18.88 19.18 35.13
N ARG A 276 18.23 19.43 36.25
CA ARG A 276 17.73 20.76 36.62
C ARG A 276 18.11 20.97 38.06
N GLU A 277 19.14 21.79 38.28
CA GLU A 277 19.44 22.60 39.46
C GLU A 277 20.95 22.83 39.51
N LYS A 278 21.36 24.04 39.13
CA LYS A 278 22.35 24.88 39.82
C LYS A 278 22.73 26.06 38.92
N MET A 279 21.84 27.05 38.94
CA MET A 279 22.19 28.47 38.89
C MET A 279 21.44 29.11 40.06
N ASN A 280 22.13 29.29 41.19
CA ASN A 280 22.06 30.47 42.04
C ASN A 280 22.96 30.28 43.27
N VAL A 281 23.85 31.26 43.43
CA VAL A 281 24.87 31.51 44.48
C VAL A 281 26.14 30.67 44.38
#